data_AF-A0A5S4FEK9-F1
#
_entry.id   AF-A0A5S4FEK9-F1
#
_cell.length_a   1.000
_cell.length_b   1.000
_cell.length_c   1.000
_cell.angle_alpha   90.00
_cell.angle_beta   90.00
_cell.angle_gamma   90.00
#
_symmetry.space_group_name_H-M   'P 1'
#
loop_
_entity.id
_entity.type
_entity.pdbx_description
1 polymer ?
#
loop_
_entity_poly.entity_id
_entity_poly.type
_entity_poly.pdbx_seq_one_letter_code
_entity_poly.pdbx_strand_id
1 'polypeptide(L)'
;MAVSLREDRTGGSVDHFLALLQDRLPLWLSILHDLSHHIGRGCVSDNLLPIAQAGIDYYVDVQSAALPAFTSPNVTVRFREAIRDNGLGPPTETAPLAAYLAAEQRLGRIRADVDPEASARLLIAGCFHRAYIEMFVGADAGPTRAASAVEIVRELRLEPVTSPVA
;
A
#
# COMPACT_ATOMS: atom_id res chain seq x y z
N MET A 1 -13.29 -47.26 16.39
CA MET A 1 -14.19 -46.09 16.57
C MET A 1 -13.61 -45.23 17.68
N ALA A 2 -12.75 -44.28 17.32
CA ALA A 2 -12.19 -43.30 18.23
C ALA A 2 -12.04 -41.98 17.46
N VAL A 3 -12.82 -41.02 17.95
CA VAL A 3 -12.88 -39.57 17.70
C VAL A 3 -11.68 -38.98 16.94
N SER A 4 -11.94 -38.44 15.75
CA SER A 4 -11.29 -37.20 15.33
C SER A 4 -12.31 -36.09 15.48
N LEU A 5 -11.96 -35.13 16.32
CA LEU A 5 -12.73 -33.95 16.66
C LEU A 5 -13.11 -33.15 15.40
N ARG A 6 -14.35 -32.65 15.40
CA ARG A 6 -14.85 -31.64 14.47
C ARG A 6 -13.99 -30.38 14.51
N GLU A 7 -13.74 -29.81 13.34
CA GLU A 7 -13.73 -28.36 13.09
C GLU A 7 -14.28 -28.16 11.66
N ASP A 8 -15.59 -28.08 11.45
CA ASP A 8 -16.24 -26.77 11.36
C ASP A 8 -15.50 -25.66 12.13
N ARG A 9 -14.42 -25.13 11.53
CA ARG A 9 -14.01 -23.76 11.82
C ARG A 9 -14.85 -22.85 10.95
N THR A 10 -15.81 -22.16 11.54
CA THR A 10 -16.12 -20.79 11.13
C THR A 10 -14.80 -20.02 11.13
N GLY A 11 -14.25 -19.72 9.96
CA GLY A 11 -13.00 -18.97 9.83
C GLY A 11 -11.90 -19.68 9.03
N GLY A 12 -12.05 -19.77 7.71
CA GLY A 12 -10.96 -20.17 6.81
C GLY A 12 -9.88 -19.08 6.68
N SER A 13 -8.79 -19.37 5.94
CA SER A 13 -7.73 -18.37 5.69
C SER A 13 -8.23 -17.07 5.07
N VAL A 14 -9.22 -17.17 4.19
CA VAL A 14 -9.90 -16.01 3.60
C VAL A 14 -10.61 -15.19 4.68
N ASP A 15 -11.32 -15.84 5.60
CA ASP A 15 -12.06 -15.14 6.66
C ASP A 15 -11.10 -14.47 7.65
N HIS A 16 -9.97 -15.12 7.97
CA HIS A 16 -8.92 -14.51 8.79
C HIS A 16 -8.30 -13.28 8.12
N PHE A 17 -7.97 -13.39 6.83
CA PHE A 17 -7.46 -12.27 6.04
C PHE A 17 -8.47 -11.12 5.97
N LEU A 18 -9.75 -11.41 5.73
CA LEU A 18 -10.80 -10.39 5.68
C LEU A 18 -10.98 -9.70 7.03
N ALA A 19 -10.95 -10.43 8.15
CA ALA A 19 -11.01 -9.85 9.48
C ALA A 19 -9.82 -8.91 9.74
N LEU A 20 -8.61 -9.30 9.32
CA LEU A 20 -7.43 -8.46 9.44
C LEU A 20 -7.48 -7.23 8.52
N LEU A 21 -7.98 -7.37 7.29
CA LEU A 21 -8.22 -6.23 6.42
C LEU A 21 -9.26 -5.27 7.02
N GLN A 22 -10.36 -5.77 7.56
CA GLN A 22 -11.37 -4.94 8.23
C GLN A 22 -10.80 -4.13 9.40
N ASP A 23 -9.83 -4.69 10.12
CA ASP A 23 -9.12 -4.02 11.21
C ASP A 23 -8.14 -2.95 10.72
N ARG A 24 -7.33 -3.26 9.69
CA ARG A 24 -6.20 -2.40 9.28
C ARG A 24 -6.49 -1.43 8.14
N LEU A 25 -7.36 -1.80 7.22
CA LEU A 25 -7.67 -1.01 6.03
C LEU A 25 -8.31 0.36 6.36
N PRO A 26 -9.24 0.51 7.32
CA PRO A 26 -9.86 1.82 7.58
C PRO A 26 -8.84 2.90 7.96
N LEU A 27 -7.86 2.55 8.80
CA LEU A 27 -6.77 3.46 9.16
C LEU A 27 -5.92 3.82 7.95
N TRP A 28 -5.54 2.81 7.15
CA TRP A 28 -4.77 3.03 5.93
C TRP A 28 -5.47 3.96 4.93
N LEU A 29 -6.76 3.73 4.67
CA LEU A 29 -7.56 4.57 3.78
C LEU A 29 -7.73 5.99 4.31
N SER A 30 -7.84 6.16 5.64
CA SER A 30 -7.87 7.50 6.26
C SER A 30 -6.57 8.26 5.97
N ILE A 31 -5.42 7.63 6.19
CA ILE A 31 -4.10 8.22 5.93
C ILE A 31 -3.97 8.65 4.45
N LEU A 32 -4.44 7.81 3.54
CA LEU A 32 -4.45 8.13 2.10
C LEU A 32 -5.38 9.29 1.76
N HIS A 33 -6.57 9.38 2.37
CA HIS A 33 -7.51 10.47 2.14
C HIS A 33 -7.01 11.81 2.68
N ASP A 34 -6.29 11.78 3.80
CA ASP A 34 -5.74 12.97 4.46
C ASP A 34 -4.72 13.71 3.59
N LEU A 35 -4.10 13.05 2.60
CA LEU A 35 -3.25 13.70 1.59
C LEU A 35 -3.95 14.87 0.89
N SER A 36 -5.27 14.80 0.71
CA SER A 36 -6.04 15.89 0.09
C SER A 36 -5.90 17.22 0.84
N HIS A 37 -5.67 17.19 2.16
CA HIS A 37 -5.45 18.38 2.97
C HIS A 37 -4.06 19.01 2.80
N HIS A 38 -3.11 18.24 2.24
CA HIS A 38 -1.73 18.67 2.00
C HIS A 38 -1.50 19.27 0.61
N ILE A 39 -2.50 19.29 -0.26
CA ILE A 39 -2.39 19.85 -1.61
C ILE A 39 -1.87 21.28 -1.57
N GLY A 40 -0.75 21.53 -2.25
CA GLY A 40 -0.12 22.85 -2.36
C GLY A 40 0.62 23.31 -1.09
N ARG A 41 0.80 22.42 -0.11
CA ARG A 41 1.47 22.71 1.17
C ARG A 41 2.76 21.89 1.30
N GLY A 42 3.76 22.42 2.00
CA GLY A 42 5.03 21.72 2.24
C GLY A 42 5.80 21.38 0.96
N CYS A 43 6.63 20.34 1.01
CA CYS A 43 7.25 19.71 -0.15
C CYS A 43 6.43 18.46 -0.52
N VAL A 44 6.34 18.11 -1.81
CA VAL A 44 5.58 16.91 -2.22
C VAL A 44 6.25 15.66 -1.62
N SER A 45 7.58 15.61 -1.66
CA SER A 45 8.35 14.51 -1.07
C SER A 45 8.09 14.35 0.44
N ASP A 46 8.00 15.47 1.17
CA ASP A 46 7.73 15.45 2.62
C ASP A 46 6.31 14.98 2.93
N ASN A 47 5.33 15.32 2.09
CA ASN A 47 3.95 14.84 2.25
C ASN A 47 3.82 13.35 1.96
N LEU A 48 4.60 12.80 1.00
CA LEU A 48 4.55 11.38 0.63
C LEU A 48 5.34 10.47 1.56
N LEU A 49 6.33 11.00 2.27
CA LEU A 49 7.19 10.19 3.15
C LEU A 49 6.39 9.49 4.28
N PRO A 50 5.51 10.17 5.04
CA PRO A 50 4.64 9.52 6.02
C PRO A 50 3.73 8.45 5.39
N ILE A 51 3.29 8.66 4.15
CA ILE A 51 2.43 7.72 3.43
C ILE A 51 3.20 6.46 3.06
N ALA A 52 4.43 6.60 2.58
CA ALA A 52 5.28 5.44 2.29
C ALA A 52 5.61 4.64 3.56
N GLN A 53 5.87 5.32 4.69
CA GLN A 53 6.09 4.65 5.99
C GLN A 53 4.85 3.87 6.44
N ALA A 54 3.69 4.54 6.48
CA ALA A 54 2.43 3.91 6.85
C ALA A 54 2.04 2.77 5.91
N GLY A 55 2.30 2.91 4.61
CA GLY A 55 2.05 1.88 3.61
C GLY A 55 2.91 0.65 3.83
N ILE A 56 4.21 0.82 4.13
CA ILE A 56 5.10 -0.30 4.47
C ILE A 56 4.57 -1.03 5.72
N ASP A 57 4.24 -0.31 6.78
CA ASP A 57 3.75 -0.90 8.02
C ASP A 57 2.43 -1.65 7.80
N TYR A 58 1.50 -1.05 7.07
CA TYR A 58 0.24 -1.69 6.68
C TYR A 58 0.47 -2.99 5.91
N TYR A 59 1.33 -3.00 4.87
CA TYR A 59 1.58 -4.21 4.10
C TYR A 59 2.34 -5.27 4.91
N VAL A 60 3.25 -4.90 5.81
CA VAL A 60 3.90 -5.89 6.70
C VAL A 60 2.85 -6.59 7.57
N ASP A 61 1.89 -5.84 8.12
CA ASP A 61 0.85 -6.40 8.98
C ASP A 61 -0.11 -7.34 8.21
N VAL A 62 -0.52 -6.99 6.98
CA VAL A 62 -1.60 -7.73 6.28
C VAL A 62 -1.12 -8.80 5.29
N GLN A 63 0.10 -8.69 4.77
CA GLN A 63 0.51 -9.49 3.61
C GLN A 63 0.69 -10.98 3.92
N SER A 64 1.19 -11.32 5.11
CA SER A 64 1.36 -12.72 5.54
C SER A 64 0.01 -13.45 5.66
N ALA A 65 -1.03 -12.75 6.11
CA ALA A 65 -2.38 -13.30 6.22
C ALA A 65 -3.03 -13.61 4.86
N ALA A 66 -2.60 -12.93 3.79
CA ALA A 66 -3.09 -13.19 2.43
C ALA A 66 -2.51 -14.47 1.82
N LEU A 67 -1.30 -14.90 2.20
CA LEU A 67 -0.60 -16.03 1.57
C LEU A 67 -1.42 -17.32 1.50
N PRO A 68 -2.10 -17.78 2.58
CA PRO A 68 -2.82 -19.04 2.52
C PRO A 68 -4.01 -18.99 1.54
N ALA A 69 -4.49 -17.80 1.15
CA ALA A 69 -5.54 -17.65 0.15
C ALA A 69 -5.11 -18.12 -1.26
N PHE A 70 -3.80 -18.14 -1.51
CA PHE A 70 -3.21 -18.50 -2.81
C PHE A 70 -2.70 -19.95 -2.88
N THR A 71 -2.92 -20.74 -1.82
CA THR A 71 -2.43 -22.14 -1.75
C THR A 71 -3.36 -23.15 -2.43
N SER A 72 -4.59 -22.76 -2.76
CA SER A 72 -5.57 -23.61 -3.44
C SER A 72 -6.41 -22.80 -4.42
N PRO A 73 -6.67 -23.29 -5.65
CA PRO A 73 -7.50 -22.58 -6.62
C PRO A 73 -8.88 -22.19 -6.08
N ASN A 74 -9.54 -23.06 -5.31
CA ASN A 74 -10.85 -22.79 -4.74
C ASN A 74 -10.79 -21.61 -3.73
N VAL A 75 -9.79 -21.63 -2.86
CA VAL A 75 -9.58 -20.56 -1.87
C VAL A 75 -9.23 -19.24 -2.55
N THR A 76 -8.50 -19.29 -3.67
CA THR A 76 -8.15 -18.11 -4.47
C THR A 76 -9.39 -17.48 -5.13
N VAL A 77 -10.33 -18.30 -5.60
CA VAL A 77 -11.61 -17.81 -6.14
C VAL A 77 -12.41 -17.10 -5.05
N ARG A 78 -12.58 -17.73 -3.88
CA ARG A 78 -13.28 -17.11 -2.73
C ARG A 78 -12.63 -15.80 -2.29
N PHE A 79 -11.30 -15.74 -2.28
CA PHE A 79 -10.57 -14.51 -1.97
C PHE A 79 -10.91 -13.39 -2.97
N ARG A 80 -10.88 -13.66 -4.28
CA ARG A 80 -11.19 -12.67 -5.31
C ARG A 80 -12.63 -12.18 -5.24
N GLU A 81 -13.57 -13.08 -4.95
CA GLU A 81 -14.98 -12.75 -4.72
C GLU A 81 -15.12 -11.84 -3.51
N ALA A 82 -14.52 -12.20 -2.37
CA ALA A 82 -14.59 -11.39 -1.17
C ALA A 82 -13.97 -10.00 -1.33
N ILE A 83 -12.82 -9.89 -2.02
CA ILE A 83 -12.21 -8.60 -2.35
C ILE A 83 -13.20 -7.74 -3.17
N ARG A 84 -13.79 -8.32 -4.22
CA ARG A 84 -14.76 -7.61 -5.08
C ARG A 84 -16.00 -7.17 -4.32
N ASP A 85 -16.61 -8.06 -3.54
CA ASP A 85 -17.88 -7.84 -2.85
C ASP A 85 -17.77 -6.76 -1.76
N ASN A 86 -16.57 -6.60 -1.19
CA ASN A 86 -16.28 -5.56 -0.19
C ASN A 86 -15.76 -4.25 -0.81
N GLY A 87 -15.76 -4.11 -2.14
CA GLY A 87 -15.23 -2.92 -2.83
C GLY A 87 -13.72 -2.71 -2.59
N LEU A 88 -13.03 -3.80 -2.25
CA LEU A 88 -11.60 -3.81 -2.01
C LEU A 88 -10.90 -4.03 -3.34
N GLY A 89 -9.77 -3.38 -3.56
CA GLY A 89 -8.98 -3.61 -4.76
C GLY A 89 -7.93 -2.55 -5.03
N PRO A 90 -7.05 -2.78 -6.03
CA PRO A 90 -5.98 -1.86 -6.39
C PRO A 90 -6.42 -0.40 -6.58
N PRO A 91 -7.61 -0.10 -7.17
CA PRO A 91 -8.07 1.28 -7.31
C PRO A 91 -8.33 1.99 -5.97
N THR A 92 -8.74 1.27 -4.93
CA THR A 92 -9.14 1.85 -3.63
C THR A 92 -7.98 2.57 -2.95
N GLU A 93 -6.76 1.99 -3.06
CA GLU A 93 -5.55 2.56 -2.47
C GLU A 93 -4.86 3.54 -3.43
N THR A 94 -4.94 3.29 -4.74
CA THR A 94 -4.23 4.09 -5.75
C THR A 94 -4.94 5.43 -6.02
N ALA A 95 -6.26 5.45 -6.07
CA ALA A 95 -7.04 6.63 -6.43
C ALA A 95 -6.77 7.89 -5.58
N PRO A 96 -6.73 7.84 -4.23
CA PRO A 96 -6.45 9.03 -3.41
C PRO A 96 -5.03 9.58 -3.65
N LEU A 97 -4.04 8.70 -3.79
CA LEU A 97 -2.66 9.08 -4.14
C LEU A 97 -2.58 9.73 -5.52
N ALA A 98 -3.18 9.10 -6.53
CA ALA A 98 -3.19 9.62 -7.89
C ALA A 98 -3.90 10.99 -7.96
N ALA A 99 -4.99 11.16 -7.22
CA ALA A 99 -5.71 12.44 -7.13
C ALA A 99 -4.84 13.54 -6.49
N TYR A 100 -4.11 13.22 -5.42
CA TYR A 100 -3.15 14.13 -4.79
C TYR A 100 -2.04 14.54 -5.77
N LEU A 101 -1.40 13.57 -6.41
CA LEU A 101 -0.31 13.81 -7.37
C LEU A 101 -0.80 14.62 -8.58
N ALA A 102 -1.99 14.33 -9.10
CA ALA A 102 -2.58 15.10 -10.20
C ALA A 102 -2.90 16.55 -9.78
N ALA A 103 -3.30 16.77 -8.54
CA ALA A 103 -3.54 18.12 -8.02
C ALA A 103 -2.24 18.91 -7.88
N GLU A 104 -1.20 18.31 -7.31
CA GLU A 104 0.12 18.94 -7.18
C GLU A 104 0.77 19.21 -8.55
N GLN A 105 0.56 18.33 -9.53
CA GLN A 105 0.99 18.55 -10.91
C GLN A 105 0.28 19.75 -11.55
N ARG A 106 -1.03 19.90 -11.36
CA ARG A 106 -1.78 21.08 -11.84
C ARG A 106 -1.29 22.39 -11.21
N LEU A 107 -0.72 22.33 -9.99
CA LEU A 107 -0.08 23.46 -9.32
C LEU A 107 1.36 23.70 -9.77
N GLY A 108 1.90 22.88 -10.69
CA GLY A 108 3.28 22.97 -11.17
C GLY A 108 4.33 22.49 -10.16
N ARG A 109 3.91 21.82 -9.07
CA ARG A 109 4.77 21.32 -7.99
C ARG A 109 5.31 19.92 -8.27
N ILE A 110 4.73 19.24 -9.26
CA ILE A 110 5.22 17.99 -9.85
C ILE A 110 5.52 18.25 -11.33
N ARG A 111 6.54 17.60 -11.89
CA ARG A 111 6.86 17.74 -13.31
C ARG A 111 5.68 17.34 -14.21
N ALA A 112 5.53 18.04 -15.33
CA ALA A 112 4.42 17.82 -16.27
C ALA A 112 4.49 16.47 -17.01
N ASP A 113 5.65 15.81 -17.04
CA ASP A 113 5.86 14.50 -17.69
C ASP A 113 5.53 13.31 -16.77
N VAL A 114 5.29 13.56 -15.49
CA VAL A 114 4.90 12.52 -14.52
C VAL A 114 3.49 12.04 -14.82
N ASP A 115 3.27 10.73 -14.83
CA ASP A 115 1.94 10.13 -14.82
C ASP A 115 1.51 9.90 -13.35
N PRO A 116 0.52 10.66 -12.83
CA PRO A 116 0.09 10.55 -11.44
C PRO A 116 -0.38 9.14 -11.04
N GLU A 117 -1.07 8.44 -11.94
CA GLU A 117 -1.62 7.10 -11.68
C GLU A 117 -0.49 6.05 -11.67
N ALA A 118 0.44 6.15 -12.62
CA ALA A 118 1.63 5.28 -12.62
C ALA A 118 2.50 5.51 -11.39
N SER A 119 2.74 6.77 -11.00
CA SER A 119 3.53 7.12 -9.82
C SER A 119 2.87 6.65 -8.51
N ALA A 120 1.55 6.77 -8.38
CA ALA A 120 0.82 6.23 -7.23
C ALA A 120 1.00 4.70 -7.12
N ARG A 121 0.87 3.98 -8.24
CA ARG A 121 1.12 2.53 -8.29
C ARG A 121 2.55 2.16 -7.93
N LEU A 122 3.54 2.94 -8.39
CA LEU A 122 4.96 2.70 -8.06
C LEU A 122 5.24 2.91 -6.56
N LEU A 123 4.64 3.93 -5.94
CA LEU A 123 4.76 4.15 -4.50
C LEU A 123 4.21 2.94 -3.72
N ILE A 124 3.00 2.50 -4.06
CA ILE A 124 2.37 1.32 -3.46
C ILE A 124 3.23 0.07 -3.70
N ALA A 125 3.72 -0.14 -4.92
CA ALA A 125 4.57 -1.27 -5.26
C ALA A 125 5.88 -1.29 -4.45
N GLY A 126 6.48 -0.12 -4.21
CA GLY A 126 7.65 0.01 -3.33
C GLY A 126 7.35 -0.40 -1.89
N CYS A 127 6.21 0.04 -1.34
CA CYS A 127 5.76 -0.33 0.00
C CYS A 127 5.52 -1.84 0.11
N PHE A 128 4.80 -2.40 -0.87
CA PHE A 128 4.55 -3.84 -0.99
C PHE A 128 5.87 -4.62 -1.10
N HIS A 129 6.83 -4.15 -1.90
CA HIS A 129 8.13 -4.79 -2.07
C HIS A 129 8.92 -4.85 -0.76
N ARG A 130 8.95 -3.76 0.02
CA ARG A 130 9.62 -3.76 1.33
C ARG A 130 8.98 -4.76 2.30
N ALA A 131 7.65 -4.79 2.37
CA ALA A 131 6.92 -5.76 3.19
C ALA A 131 7.18 -7.21 2.75
N TYR A 132 7.22 -7.45 1.45
CA TYR A 132 7.56 -8.75 0.86
C TYR A 132 8.95 -9.22 1.29
N ILE A 133 9.97 -8.34 1.21
CA ILE A 133 11.33 -8.69 1.62
C ILE A 133 11.37 -9.06 3.11
N GLU A 134 10.74 -8.26 3.97
CA GLU A 134 10.69 -8.53 5.40
C GLU A 134 10.01 -9.87 5.73
N MET A 135 8.93 -10.20 5.03
CA MET A 135 8.23 -11.48 5.17
C MET A 135 9.08 -12.68 4.75
N PHE A 136 9.91 -12.55 3.72
CA PHE A 136 10.67 -13.67 3.14
C PHE A 136 12.03 -13.91 3.79
N VAL A 137 12.74 -12.84 4.15
CA VAL A 137 14.13 -12.93 4.62
C VAL A 137 14.37 -12.25 5.97
N GLY A 138 13.29 -11.77 6.61
CA GLY A 138 13.32 -11.17 7.95
C GLY A 138 13.50 -9.65 7.94
N ALA A 139 13.15 -9.01 9.07
CA ALA A 139 13.16 -7.56 9.22
C ALA A 139 14.57 -6.94 9.10
N ASP A 140 15.61 -7.69 9.48
CA ASP A 140 17.00 -7.22 9.45
C ASP A 140 17.63 -7.28 8.04
N ALA A 141 16.91 -7.83 7.05
CA ALA A 141 17.38 -7.89 5.68
C ALA A 141 17.14 -6.57 4.94
N GLY A 142 18.21 -5.94 4.47
CA GLY A 142 18.17 -4.72 3.65
C GLY A 142 18.00 -3.44 4.46
N PRO A 143 17.58 -2.34 3.80
CA PRO A 143 17.36 -1.06 4.47
C PRO A 143 16.23 -1.15 5.52
N THR A 144 16.29 -0.30 6.54
CA THR A 144 15.18 -0.14 7.50
C THR A 144 13.92 0.33 6.76
N ARG A 145 12.73 0.07 7.34
CA ARG A 145 11.45 0.54 6.76
C ARG A 145 11.47 2.05 6.47
N ALA A 146 12.04 2.85 7.39
CA ALA A 146 12.20 4.30 7.21
C ALA A 146 13.15 4.65 6.05
N ALA A 147 14.27 3.95 5.92
CA ALA A 147 15.19 4.16 4.79
C ALA A 147 14.54 3.80 3.45
N SER A 148 13.81 2.68 3.38
CA SER A 148 13.05 2.30 2.19
C SER A 148 11.96 3.30 1.83
N ALA A 149 11.26 3.88 2.80
CA ALA A 149 10.27 4.94 2.53
C ALA A 149 10.93 6.16 1.87
N VAL A 150 12.09 6.58 2.36
CA VAL A 150 12.87 7.68 1.75
C VAL A 150 13.32 7.33 0.33
N GLU A 151 13.82 6.11 0.11
CA GLU A 151 14.24 5.63 -1.22
C GLU A 151 13.07 5.61 -2.21
N ILE A 152 11.92 5.07 -1.81
CA ILE A 152 10.70 5.01 -2.64
C ILE A 152 10.33 6.41 -3.10
N VAL A 153 10.16 7.36 -2.16
CA VAL A 153 9.74 8.72 -2.49
C VAL A 153 10.78 9.45 -3.35
N ARG A 154 12.06 9.33 -3.00
CA ARG A 154 13.16 9.97 -3.74
C ARG A 154 13.22 9.48 -5.19
N GLU A 155 13.10 8.18 -5.42
CA GLU A 155 13.24 7.59 -6.75
C GLU A 155 11.99 7.74 -7.65
N LEU A 156 10.86 8.20 -7.11
CA LEU A 156 9.74 8.66 -7.95
C LEU A 156 10.09 9.94 -8.73
N ARG A 157 11.08 10.72 -8.27
CA ARG A 157 11.59 11.92 -8.95
C ARG A 157 10.47 12.87 -9.36
N LEU A 158 9.53 13.16 -8.45
CA LEU A 158 8.29 13.89 -8.80
C LEU A 158 8.49 15.39 -8.97
N GLU A 159 9.30 15.99 -8.10
CA GLU A 159 9.46 17.44 -8.02
C GLU A 159 10.27 17.98 -9.21
N PRO A 160 9.96 19.20 -9.70
CA PRO A 160 10.76 19.87 -10.72
C PRO A 160 12.22 19.99 -10.30
N VAL A 161 13.13 19.83 -11.27
CA VAL A 161 14.52 20.20 -11.05
C VAL A 161 14.55 21.71 -10.89
N THR A 162 14.73 22.19 -9.66
CA THR A 162 15.08 23.58 -9.43
C THR A 162 16.46 23.80 -10.05
N SER A 163 16.50 24.38 -11.25
CA SER A 163 17.75 24.97 -11.75
C SER A 163 18.22 25.98 -10.72
N PRO A 164 19.48 25.91 -10.25
CA PRO A 164 20.03 27.01 -9.48
C PRO A 164 19.97 28.24 -10.38
N VAL A 165 19.22 29.26 -9.94
CA VAL A 165 19.17 30.56 -10.61
C VAL A 165 20.60 31.07 -10.68
N ALA A 166 21.10 31.28 -11.90
CA ALA A 166 22.38 31.91 -12.19
C ALA A 166 22.34 33.41 -11.87
#